data_AF-A0A1V4HGL6-F1
#
_entry.id   AF-A0A1V4HGL6-F1
#
_cell.length_a   1.000
_cell.length_b   1.000
_cell.length_c   1.000
_cell.angle_alpha   90.00
_cell.angle_beta   90.00
_cell.angle_gamma   90.00
#
_symmetry.space_group_name_H-M   'P 1'
#
loop_
_entity.id
_entity.type
_entity.pdbx_description
1 polymer ?
#
loop_
_entity_poly.entity_id
_entity_poly.type
_entity_poly.pdbx_seq_one_letter_code
_entity_poly.pdbx_strand_id
1 'polypeptide(L)'
;MSDPRKELWHKRKQLGRSKYLILFGLLPWGIGLTIVTSVIEIISFRELNPVWIPIRLLVFFFIGFFVANARWHAMETRYEPYVRRP
;
A
#
# COMPACT_ATOMS: atom_id res chain seq x y z
N MET A 1 14.96 25.66 -9.91
CA MET A 1 14.14 24.65 -10.62
C MET A 1 13.28 23.93 -9.60
N SER A 2 11.97 24.18 -9.60
CA SER A 2 11.01 23.45 -8.76
C SER A 2 10.89 22.02 -9.30
N ASP A 3 11.24 21.03 -8.49
CA ASP A 3 11.05 19.62 -8.84
C ASP A 3 9.54 19.32 -8.82
N PRO A 4 8.89 19.02 -9.97
CA PRO A 4 7.45 18.72 -10.01
C PRO A 4 7.08 17.52 -9.12
N ARG A 5 8.05 16.64 -8.84
CA ARG A 5 7.91 15.50 -7.92
C ARG A 5 7.80 15.91 -6.44
N LYS A 6 8.47 17.00 -6.03
CA LYS A 6 8.36 17.54 -4.66
C LYS A 6 6.99 18.16 -4.41
N GLU A 7 6.46 18.92 -5.38
CA GLU A 7 5.13 19.51 -5.27
C GLU A 7 4.02 18.45 -5.21
N LEU A 8 4.15 17.39 -6.02
CA LEU A 8 3.25 16.24 -5.96
C LEU A 8 3.31 15.53 -4.60
N TRP A 9 4.50 15.42 -4.00
CA TRP A 9 4.66 14.88 -2.66
C TRP A 9 4.02 15.76 -1.59
N HIS A 10 4.19 17.08 -1.65
CA HIS A 10 3.51 18.00 -0.72
C HIS A 10 1.99 17.93 -0.82
N LYS A 11 1.43 17.84 -2.04
CA LYS A 11 -0.02 17.59 -2.23
C LYS A 11 -0.48 16.25 -1.64
N ARG A 12 0.32 15.19 -1.82
CA ARG A 12 0.04 13.87 -1.22
C ARG A 12 0.19 13.87 0.30
N LYS A 13 1.09 14.70 0.85
CA LYS A 13 1.27 14.87 2.29
C LYS A 13 0.08 15.56 2.95
N GLN A 14 -0.54 16.53 2.28
CA GLN A 14 -1.75 17.21 2.75
C GLN A 14 -2.99 16.30 2.85
N LEU A 15 -3.05 15.21 2.09
CA LEU A 15 -4.11 14.20 2.20
C LEU A 15 -4.11 13.45 3.54
N GLY A 16 -3.01 13.50 4.29
CA GLY A 16 -2.82 12.81 5.56
C GLY A 16 -2.27 11.40 5.38
N ARG A 17 -1.28 11.05 6.20
CA ARG A 17 -0.57 9.76 6.19
C ARG A 17 -1.54 8.58 6.17
N SER A 18 -2.58 8.59 7.00
CA SER A 18 -3.55 7.49 7.10
C SER A 18 -4.35 7.28 5.81
N LYS A 19 -4.84 8.34 5.17
CA LYS A 19 -5.58 8.23 3.90
C LYS A 19 -4.68 7.74 2.76
N TYR A 20 -3.44 8.21 2.70
CA TYR A 20 -2.49 7.75 1.69
C TYR A 20 -2.16 6.26 1.85
N LEU A 21 -1.93 5.82 3.09
CA LEU A 21 -1.67 4.40 3.39
C LEU A 21 -2.85 3.51 3.03
N ILE A 22 -4.08 3.95 3.29
CA ILE A 22 -5.29 3.19 2.92
C ILE A 22 -5.44 3.12 1.40
N LEU A 23 -5.31 4.26 0.69
CA LEU A 23 -5.57 4.34 -0.75
C LEU A 23 -4.49 3.66 -1.60
N PHE A 24 -3.22 3.79 -1.21
CA PHE A 24 -2.07 3.29 -1.97
C PHE A 24 -1.48 1.99 -1.43
N GLY A 25 -1.82 1.61 -0.19
CA GLY A 25 -1.39 0.37 0.43
C GLY A 25 -2.53 -0.62 0.57
N LEU A 26 -3.43 -0.30 1.48
CA LEU A 26 -4.40 -1.26 1.97
C LEU A 26 -5.37 -1.73 0.88
N LEU A 27 -5.91 -0.79 0.11
CA LEU A 27 -6.87 -1.06 -0.97
C LEU A 27 -6.26 -1.92 -2.10
N PRO A 28 -5.18 -1.47 -2.78
CA PRO A 28 -4.65 -2.21 -3.92
C PRO A 28 -3.96 -3.52 -3.52
N TRP A 29 -3.31 -3.59 -2.36
CA TRP A 29 -2.65 -4.82 -1.92
C TRP A 29 -3.63 -5.79 -1.26
N GLY A 30 -4.50 -5.33 -0.36
CA GLY A 30 -5.47 -6.20 0.31
C GLY A 30 -6.51 -6.74 -0.67
N ILE A 31 -7.28 -5.85 -1.30
CA ILE A 31 -8.39 -6.25 -2.19
C ILE A 31 -7.83 -6.73 -3.54
N GLY A 32 -6.87 -6.02 -4.12
CA GLY A 32 -6.32 -6.36 -5.43
C GLY A 32 -5.63 -7.73 -5.46
N LEU A 33 -4.72 -8.04 -4.53
CA LEU A 33 -4.08 -9.36 -4.50
C LEU A 33 -5.06 -10.47 -4.17
N THR A 34 -6.02 -10.23 -3.28
CA THR A 34 -7.05 -11.23 -2.96
C THR A 34 -7.83 -11.59 -4.21
N ILE A 35 -8.28 -10.62 -4.99
CA ILE A 35 -8.99 -10.87 -6.26
C ILE A 35 -8.08 -11.61 -7.24
N VAL A 36 -6.86 -11.12 -7.46
CA VAL A 36 -5.92 -11.72 -8.42
C VAL A 36 -5.61 -13.17 -8.06
N THR A 37 -5.29 -13.46 -6.79
CA THR A 37 -5.01 -14.83 -6.34
C THR A 37 -6.25 -15.71 -6.34
N SER A 38 -7.43 -15.17 -6.06
CA SER A 38 -8.69 -15.93 -6.16
C SER A 38 -8.98 -16.32 -7.60
N VAL A 39 -8.77 -15.40 -8.56
CA VAL A 39 -8.92 -15.70 -10.00
C VAL A 39 -7.91 -16.76 -10.45
N ILE A 40 -6.65 -16.63 -10.05
CA ILE A 40 -5.61 -17.62 -10.36
C ILE A 40 -5.99 -18.99 -9.78
N GLU A 41 -6.47 -19.04 -8.53
CA GLU A 41 -6.87 -20.29 -7.89
C GLU A 41 -8.05 -20.97 -8.59
N ILE A 42 -9.06 -20.21 -9.00
CA ILE A 42 -10.18 -20.72 -9.80
C ILE A 42 -9.67 -21.37 -11.10
N ILE A 43 -8.73 -20.72 -11.78
CA ILE A 43 -8.18 -21.19 -13.06
C ILE A 43 -7.33 -22.45 -12.85
N SER A 44 -6.49 -22.47 -11.81
CA SER A 44 -5.52 -23.54 -11.57
C SER A 44 -6.12 -24.78 -10.91
N PHE A 45 -6.91 -24.60 -9.85
CA PHE A 45 -7.37 -25.70 -9.00
C PHE A 45 -8.85 -26.06 -9.23
N ARG A 46 -9.63 -25.19 -9.88
CA ARG A 46 -11.09 -25.31 -10.06
C ARG A 46 -11.90 -25.49 -8.76
N GLU A 47 -11.24 -25.45 -7.60
CA GLU A 47 -11.82 -25.52 -6.28
C GLU A 47 -11.43 -24.27 -5.50
N LEU A 48 -12.44 -23.57 -4.99
CA LEU A 48 -12.25 -22.46 -4.07
C LEU A 48 -12.65 -22.92 -2.68
N ASN A 49 -11.69 -23.01 -1.77
CA ASN A 49 -12.00 -23.20 -0.37
C ASN A 49 -12.33 -21.83 0.26
N PRO A 50 -13.60 -21.56 0.63
CA PRO A 50 -14.01 -20.25 1.11
C PRO A 50 -13.31 -19.84 2.41
N VAL A 51 -12.82 -20.82 3.19
CA VAL A 51 -12.12 -20.59 4.47
C VAL A 51 -10.78 -19.87 4.25
N TRP A 52 -10.13 -20.09 3.11
CA TRP A 52 -8.84 -19.48 2.80
C TRP A 52 -8.94 -18.03 2.32
N ILE A 53 -10.10 -17.61 1.82
CA ILE A 53 -10.34 -16.25 1.31
C ILE A 53 -10.14 -15.18 2.41
N PRO A 54 -10.78 -15.25 3.59
CA PRO A 54 -10.59 -14.24 4.64
C PRO A 54 -9.18 -14.28 5.23
N ILE A 55 -8.54 -15.46 5.30
CA ILE A 55 -7.16 -15.61 5.78
C ILE A 55 -6.20 -14.88 4.84
N ARG A 56 -6.31 -15.09 3.53
CA ARG A 56 -5.49 -14.40 2.53
C ARG A 56 -5.73 -12.90 2.54
N LEU A 57 -6.99 -12.49 2.67
CA LEU A 57 -7.34 -11.08 2.75
C LEU A 57 -6.65 -10.41 3.95
N LEU A 58 -6.68 -11.05 5.14
CA LEU A 58 -5.95 -10.56 6.32
C LEU A 58 -4.44 -10.48 6.08
N VAL A 59 -3.84 -11.53 5.51
CA VAL A 59 -2.40 -11.56 5.21
C VAL A 59 -2.01 -10.47 4.21
N PHE A 60 -2.76 -10.32 3.11
CA PHE A 60 -2.49 -9.29 2.10
C PHE A 60 -2.76 -7.88 2.61
N PHE A 61 -3.75 -7.69 3.50
CA PHE A 61 -3.94 -6.43 4.22
C PHE A 61 -2.71 -6.08 5.06
N PHE A 62 -2.18 -7.04 5.82
CA PHE A 62 -0.98 -6.85 6.61
C PHE A 62 0.23 -6.48 5.74
N ILE A 63 0.47 -7.24 4.66
CA ILE A 63 1.57 -6.96 3.73
C ILE A 63 1.39 -5.57 3.09
N GLY A 64 0.18 -5.25 2.63
CA GLY A 64 -0.15 -3.96 2.03
C GLY A 64 0.07 -2.77 2.97
N PHE A 65 -0.28 -2.95 4.25
CA PHE A 65 -0.03 -1.96 5.29
C PHE A 65 1.47 -1.71 5.48
N PHE A 66 2.27 -2.77 5.61
CA PHE A 66 3.72 -2.65 5.76
C PHE A 66 4.39 -2.03 4.52
N VAL A 67 4.03 -2.47 3.32
CA VAL A 67 4.58 -1.95 2.07
C VAL A 67 4.28 -0.46 1.90
N ALA A 68 3.05 -0.02 2.18
CA ALA A 68 2.71 1.39 2.08
C ALA A 68 3.36 2.23 3.16
N ASN A 69 3.50 1.70 4.39
CA ASN A 69 4.21 2.39 5.46
C ASN A 69 5.70 2.54 5.13
N ALA A 70 6.33 1.50 4.60
CA ALA A 70 7.72 1.54 4.12
C ALA A 70 7.88 2.54 2.95
N ARG A 71 6.95 2.53 1.99
CA ARG A 71 6.97 3.46 0.84
C ARG A 71 6.80 4.92 1.30
N TRP A 72 5.90 5.17 2.25
CA TRP A 72 5.73 6.48 2.84
C TRP A 72 7.02 6.95 3.53
N HIS A 73 7.60 6.09 4.38
CA HIS A 73 8.86 6.39 5.08
C HIS A 73 10.02 6.65 4.11
N ALA A 74 10.12 5.87 3.03
CA ALA A 74 11.13 6.07 1.99
C ALA A 74 10.94 7.40 1.23
N MET A 75 9.69 7.81 0.97
CA MET A 75 9.40 9.12 0.37
C MET A 75 9.68 10.27 1.34
N GLU A 76 9.36 10.10 2.63
CA GLU A 76 9.68 11.08 3.68
C GLU A 76 11.20 11.29 3.78
N THR A 77 11.97 10.20 3.84
CA THR A 77 13.45 10.22 3.86
C THR A 77 14.05 10.86 2.60
N ARG A 78 13.40 10.69 1.44
CA ARG A 78 13.93 11.19 0.15
C ARG A 78 13.68 12.68 -0.08
N TYR A 79 12.58 13.22 0.43
CA TYR A 79 12.16 14.60 0.14
C TYR A 79 12.25 15.55 1.35
N GLU A 80 12.29 15.02 2.57
CA GLU A 80 12.59 15.78 3.79
C GLU A 80 13.97 15.32 4.30
N PRO A 81 15.05 16.04 3.98
CA PRO A 81 16.31 15.81 4.67
C PRO A 81 16.07 16.06 6.15
N TYR A 82 16.56 15.16 6.99
CA TYR A 82 16.50 15.20 8.44
C TYR A 82 16.87 16.61 8.94
N VAL A 83 15.86 17.45 9.23
CA VAL A 83 16.09 18.70 9.95
C VAL A 83 16.39 18.27 11.37
N ARG A 84 17.67 18.21 11.75
CA ARG A 84 18.06 18.18 13.16
C ARG A 84 17.32 19.36 13.80
N ARG A 85 16.29 19.07 14.59
CA ARG A 85 15.74 20.08 15.47
C ARG A 85 16.85 20.46 16.47
N PRO A 86 17.09 21.76 16.69
CA PRO A 86 18.12 22.23 17.59
C PRO A 86 17.88 21.74 19.02
#